data_AF-A0A2N3A0T9-F1
#
_entry.id   AF-A0A2N3A0T9-F1
#
_cell.length_a   1.000
_cell.length_b   1.000
_cell.length_c   1.000
_cell.angle_alpha   90.00
_cell.angle_beta   90.00
_cell.angle_gamma   90.00
#
_symmetry.space_group_name_H-M   'P 1'
#
loop_
_entity.id
_entity.type
_entity.pdbx_description
1 polymer ?
#
loop_
_entity_poly.entity_id
_entity_poly.type
_entity_poly.pdbx_seq_one_letter_code
_entity_poly.pdbx_strand_id
1 'polypeptide(L)'
;MKTLLIITFSFLALASGNPRLSKESIKMIDKSVKELYPENKAEYSMLILNLPEIDDPEILNSEGKWFAVLEKGEILGWLNIDKAWGRYHEFDYAMIVDTNFQISKLLVLNYAATHGNAVTGRKWLSKFNGFSPDSIPEYGRGIDAISGATISGNGLTESVAGSLNMLRKLKDHNLLK
;
A
#
# COMPACT_ATOMS: atom_id res chain seq x y z
N MET A 1 17.13 3.74 30.39
CA MET A 1 16.34 2.49 30.30
C MET A 1 15.96 2.34 28.84
N LYS A 2 16.33 1.24 28.18
CA LYS A 2 15.89 0.98 26.80
C LYS A 2 14.40 0.63 26.88
N THR A 3 13.52 1.53 26.45
CA THR A 3 12.08 1.25 26.36
C THR A 3 11.91 0.03 25.45
N LEU A 4 11.36 -1.04 26.00
CA LEU A 4 11.12 -2.28 25.28
C LEU A 4 9.96 -2.02 24.30
N LEU A 5 10.25 -1.96 23.01
CA LEU A 5 9.24 -1.87 21.96
C LEU A 5 8.50 -3.21 21.91
N ILE A 6 7.29 -3.26 22.48
CA ILE A 6 6.43 -4.46 22.38
C ILE A 6 5.53 -4.25 21.17
N ILE A 7 5.97 -4.73 20.00
CA ILE A 7 5.09 -4.84 18.82
C ILE A 7 4.21 -6.07 19.06
N THR A 8 2.99 -5.87 19.54
CA THR A 8 2.01 -6.95 19.59
C THR A 8 1.46 -7.17 18.18
N PHE A 9 1.96 -8.21 17.51
CA PHE A 9 1.38 -8.69 16.26
C PHE A 9 0.04 -9.37 16.57
N SER A 10 -1.07 -8.62 16.49
CA SER A 10 -2.39 -9.23 16.43
C SER A 10 -2.57 -9.80 15.02
N PHE A 11 -2.75 -11.11 14.99
CA PHE A 11 -2.85 -11.88 13.78
C PHE A 11 -4.24 -11.70 13.18
N LEU A 12 -4.37 -10.71 12.32
CA LEU A 12 -5.61 -10.41 11.62
C LEU A 12 -5.42 -10.87 10.18
N ALA A 13 -6.00 -12.01 9.82
CA ALA A 13 -6.22 -12.30 8.41
C ALA A 13 -6.92 -11.07 7.81
N LEU A 14 -6.42 -10.54 6.68
CA LEU A 14 -7.00 -9.36 6.01
C LEU A 14 -8.54 -9.43 5.92
N ALA A 15 -9.07 -10.64 5.78
CA ALA A 15 -10.50 -10.95 5.73
C ALA A 15 -11.29 -10.72 7.03
N SER A 16 -10.67 -10.77 8.22
CA SER A 16 -11.37 -10.73 9.50
C SER A 16 -11.32 -9.37 10.21
N GLY A 17 -10.59 -8.37 9.70
CA GLY A 17 -10.50 -7.11 10.44
C GLY A 17 -10.11 -5.83 9.69
N ASN A 18 -10.23 -5.79 8.37
CA ASN A 18 -10.38 -4.51 7.67
C ASN A 18 -11.80 -4.40 7.08
N PRO A 19 -12.77 -3.80 7.80
CA PRO A 19 -14.19 -3.76 7.40
C PRO A 19 -14.48 -2.99 6.09
N ARG A 20 -13.44 -2.46 5.43
CA ARG A 20 -13.53 -1.61 4.24
C ARG A 20 -13.31 -2.34 2.91
N LEU A 21 -12.76 -3.56 2.89
CA LEU A 21 -12.41 -4.25 1.65
C LEU A 21 -13.45 -5.30 1.24
N SER A 22 -13.77 -5.35 -0.07
CA SER A 22 -14.60 -6.43 -0.62
C SER A 22 -13.85 -7.76 -0.65
N LYS A 23 -14.61 -8.87 -0.72
CA LYS A 23 -14.03 -10.23 -0.86
C LYS A 23 -13.16 -10.35 -2.10
N GLU A 24 -13.56 -9.68 -3.19
CA GLU A 24 -12.83 -9.63 -4.45
C GLU A 24 -11.49 -8.90 -4.29
N SER A 25 -11.50 -7.76 -3.59
CA SER A 25 -10.29 -6.97 -3.30
C SER A 25 -9.29 -7.78 -2.47
N ILE A 26 -9.76 -8.45 -1.42
CA ILE A 26 -8.94 -9.34 -0.59
C ILE A 26 -8.33 -10.45 -1.44
N LYS A 27 -9.13 -11.11 -2.28
CA LYS A 27 -8.65 -12.17 -3.18
C LYS A 27 -7.60 -11.67 -4.18
N MET A 28 -7.74 -10.44 -4.68
CA MET A 28 -6.76 -9.83 -5.58
C MET A 28 -5.42 -9.55 -4.88
N ILE A 29 -5.46 -9.06 -3.63
CA ILE A 29 -4.27 -8.84 -2.81
C ILE A 29 -3.60 -10.19 -2.52
N ASP A 30 -4.35 -11.18 -2.01
CA ASP A 30 -3.84 -12.51 -1.69
C ASP A 30 -3.17 -13.20 -2.88
N LYS A 31 -3.82 -13.13 -4.05
CA LYS A 31 -3.24 -13.66 -5.28
C LYS A 31 -1.92 -12.95 -5.60
N SER A 32 -1.88 -11.62 -5.45
CA SER A 32 -0.70 -10.83 -5.78
C SER A 32 0.47 -11.08 -4.84
N VAL A 33 0.19 -11.25 -3.54
CA VAL A 33 1.19 -11.61 -2.53
C VAL A 33 1.74 -13.01 -2.79
N LYS A 34 0.88 -13.99 -3.12
CA LYS A 34 1.32 -15.33 -3.53
C LYS A 34 2.18 -15.32 -4.80
N GLU A 35 1.87 -14.46 -5.77
CA GLU A 35 2.69 -14.32 -6.98
C GLU A 35 4.07 -13.72 -6.70
N LEU A 36 4.18 -12.80 -5.72
CA LEU A 36 5.46 -12.21 -5.31
C LEU A 36 6.26 -13.15 -4.41
N TYR A 37 5.58 -13.98 -3.62
CA TYR A 37 6.18 -14.87 -2.63
C TYR A 37 5.63 -16.31 -2.78
N PRO A 38 5.98 -17.04 -3.86
CA PRO A 38 5.31 -18.30 -4.24
C PRO A 38 5.53 -19.47 -3.29
N GLU A 39 6.65 -19.50 -2.58
CA GLU A 39 6.97 -20.56 -1.62
C GLU A 39 6.34 -20.32 -0.24
N ASN A 40 5.63 -19.19 -0.07
CA ASN A 40 5.35 -18.65 1.25
C ASN A 40 3.87 -18.76 1.63
N LYS A 41 3.60 -19.14 2.88
CA LYS A 41 2.27 -19.02 3.49
C LYS A 41 2.14 -17.62 4.07
N ALA A 42 2.08 -16.60 3.21
CA ALA A 42 2.04 -15.22 3.65
C ALA A 42 0.84 -14.97 4.60
N GLU A 43 1.15 -14.40 5.75
CA GLU A 43 0.23 -13.97 6.78
C GLU A 43 0.25 -12.43 6.82
N TYR A 44 -0.86 -11.82 7.23
CA TYR A 44 -0.94 -10.37 7.32
C TYR A 44 -1.16 -9.98 8.78
N SER A 45 -0.51 -8.89 9.17
CA SER A 45 -0.80 -8.26 10.45
C SER A 45 -0.89 -6.76 10.24
N MET A 46 -1.96 -6.18 10.79
CA MET A 46 -2.11 -4.73 10.80
C MET A 46 -0.94 -4.12 11.57
N LEU A 47 -0.31 -3.09 11.00
CA LEU A 47 0.64 -2.29 11.77
C LEU A 47 -0.18 -1.44 12.74
N ILE A 48 -0.41 -1.98 13.93
CA ILE A 48 -0.97 -1.21 15.03
C ILE A 48 0.14 -0.33 15.57
N LEU A 49 0.03 0.98 15.32
CA LEU A 49 0.96 1.99 15.82
C LEU A 49 0.67 2.25 17.30
N ASN A 50 0.89 1.26 18.16
CA ASN A 50 0.72 1.40 19.59
C ASN A 50 2.03 1.92 20.20
N LEU A 51 2.23 3.24 20.19
CA LEU A 51 3.39 3.84 20.84
C LEU A 51 3.00 5.08 21.67
N PRO A 52 3.43 5.17 22.93
CA PRO A 52 3.21 6.34 23.77
C PRO A 52 4.00 7.61 23.34
N GLU A 53 4.78 7.56 22.25
CA GLU A 53 5.77 8.61 21.88
C GLU A 53 5.62 9.20 20.46
N ILE A 54 4.62 8.82 19.66
CA ILE A 54 4.40 9.47 18.36
C ILE A 54 3.37 10.59 18.50
N ASP A 55 3.84 11.83 18.39
CA ASP A 55 3.01 13.04 18.24
C ASP A 55 3.19 13.66 16.84
N ASP A 56 3.20 12.82 15.79
CA ASP A 56 3.09 13.27 14.40
C ASP A 56 1.65 13.01 13.93
N PRO A 57 0.82 14.06 13.78
CA PRO A 57 -0.56 13.93 13.32
C PRO A 57 -0.72 13.22 11.98
N GLU A 58 0.25 13.32 11.07
CA GLU A 58 0.17 12.64 9.78
C GLU A 58 0.32 11.13 9.95
N ILE A 59 1.22 10.67 10.84
CA ILE A 59 1.39 9.26 11.15
C ILE A 59 0.12 8.72 11.82
N LEU A 60 -0.44 9.44 12.79
CA LEU A 60 -1.68 9.05 13.47
C LEU A 60 -2.86 8.95 12.48
N ASN A 61 -2.98 9.89 11.54
CA ASN A 61 -4.01 9.85 10.50
C ASN A 61 -3.79 8.75 9.44
N SER A 62 -2.63 8.09 9.44
CA SER A 62 -2.32 6.97 8.55
C SER A 62 -2.64 5.59 9.15
N GLU A 63 -3.11 5.55 10.40
CA GLU A 63 -3.45 4.31 11.09
C GLU A 63 -4.43 3.44 10.28
N GLY A 64 -4.17 2.12 10.24
CA GLY A 64 -5.00 1.16 9.53
C GLY A 64 -4.85 1.14 8.00
N LYS A 65 -3.94 1.96 7.43
CA LYS A 65 -3.59 1.90 6.00
C LYS A 65 -2.42 0.97 5.69
N TRP A 66 -1.55 0.70 6.66
CA TRP A 66 -0.34 -0.10 6.49
C TRP A 66 -0.41 -1.42 7.26
N PHE A 67 0.09 -2.48 6.63
CA PHE A 67 0.07 -3.86 7.12
C PHE A 67 1.44 -4.48 6.87
N ALA A 68 1.96 -5.23 7.83
CA ALA A 68 3.11 -6.09 7.61
C ALA A 68 2.65 -7.35 6.85
N VAL A 69 3.44 -7.73 5.85
CA VAL A 69 3.32 -9.03 5.19
C VAL A 69 4.38 -9.93 5.80
N LEU A 70 3.96 -11.02 6.41
CA LEU A 70 4.79 -11.88 7.24
C LEU A 70 4.85 -13.30 6.69
N GLU A 71 5.94 -13.99 6.97
CA GLU A 71 5.99 -15.44 6.94
C GLU A 71 6.74 -15.96 8.15
N LYS A 72 6.13 -16.87 8.93
CA LYS A 72 6.76 -17.50 10.10
C LYS A 72 7.38 -16.48 11.08
N GLY A 73 6.79 -15.28 11.14
CA GLY A 73 7.26 -14.17 11.97
C GLY A 73 8.32 -13.26 11.33
N GLU A 74 8.78 -13.55 10.12
CA GLU A 74 9.70 -12.69 9.36
C GLU A 74 8.93 -11.73 8.45
N ILE A 75 9.36 -10.47 8.40
CA ILE A 75 8.77 -9.45 7.51
C ILE A 75 9.26 -9.71 6.08
N LEU A 76 8.32 -10.02 5.19
CA LEU A 76 8.55 -10.12 3.75
C LEU A 76 8.39 -8.76 3.05
N GLY A 77 7.71 -7.82 3.70
CA GLY A 77 7.46 -6.47 3.20
C GLY A 77 6.22 -5.86 3.83
N TRP A 78 5.66 -4.86 3.16
CA TRP A 78 4.50 -4.12 3.64
C TRP A 78 3.43 -4.00 2.57
N LEU A 79 2.19 -3.95 3.02
CA LEU A 79 1.01 -3.67 2.21
C LEU A 79 0.42 -2.35 2.67
N ASN A 80 0.25 -1.43 1.73
CA ASN A 80 -0.56 -0.24 1.90
C ASN A 80 -1.89 -0.40 1.16
N ILE A 81 -2.98 -0.01 1.80
CA ILE A 81 -4.31 0.08 1.20
C ILE A 81 -4.79 1.50 1.40
N ASP A 82 -5.07 2.20 0.29
CA ASP A 82 -5.53 3.58 0.33
C ASP A 82 -6.45 3.89 -0.85
N LYS A 83 -6.87 5.15 -0.95
CA LYS A 83 -7.74 5.66 -1.99
C LYS A 83 -7.04 6.65 -2.89
N ALA A 84 -7.48 6.68 -4.14
CA ALA A 84 -7.07 7.65 -5.13
C ALA A 84 -8.29 8.34 -5.75
N TRP A 85 -8.12 9.61 -6.13
CA TRP A 85 -9.17 10.36 -6.81
C TRP A 85 -9.26 9.96 -8.29
N GLY A 86 -10.44 9.51 -8.70
CA GLY A 86 -10.83 9.47 -10.10
C GLY A 86 -11.54 10.76 -10.52
N ARG A 87 -12.05 10.80 -11.76
CA ARG A 87 -12.77 11.98 -12.27
C ARG A 87 -14.02 12.35 -11.45
N TYR A 88 -14.74 11.35 -10.95
CA TYR A 88 -16.03 11.55 -10.28
C TYR A 88 -16.09 10.94 -8.88
N HIS A 89 -15.30 9.89 -8.63
CA HIS A 89 -15.32 9.13 -7.40
C HIS A 89 -13.91 8.70 -7.04
N GLU A 90 -13.68 8.50 -5.74
CA GLU A 90 -12.50 7.78 -5.26
C GLU A 90 -12.58 6.30 -5.66
N PHE A 91 -11.42 5.67 -5.74
CA PHE A 91 -11.28 4.24 -5.91
C PHE A 91 -10.18 3.69 -5.01
N ASP A 92 -10.35 2.44 -4.57
CA ASP A 92 -9.40 1.78 -3.68
C ASP A 92 -8.25 1.17 -4.49
N TYR A 93 -7.04 1.26 -3.95
CA TYR A 93 -5.86 0.60 -4.48
C TYR A 93 -5.05 -0.06 -3.35
N ALA A 94 -4.22 -1.02 -3.74
CA ALA A 94 -3.23 -1.62 -2.85
C ALA A 94 -1.84 -1.48 -3.46
N MET A 95 -0.86 -1.21 -2.59
CA MET A 95 0.55 -1.11 -2.93
C MET A 95 1.33 -2.09 -2.05
N ILE A 96 2.03 -3.03 -2.67
CA ILE A 96 2.91 -3.98 -2.00
C ILE A 96 4.34 -3.49 -2.16
N VAL A 97 5.04 -3.38 -1.04
CA VAL A 97 6.39 -2.85 -0.92
C VAL A 97 7.29 -3.95 -0.36
N ASP A 98 8.48 -4.14 -0.92
CA ASP A 98 9.47 -5.10 -0.40
C ASP A 98 10.22 -4.57 0.83
N THR A 99 11.11 -5.39 1.39
CA THR A 99 11.97 -5.04 2.52
C THR A 99 13.02 -3.96 2.21
N ASN A 100 13.25 -3.64 0.93
CA ASN A 100 14.09 -2.52 0.50
C ASN A 100 13.29 -1.21 0.33
N PHE A 101 12.02 -1.19 0.73
CA PHE A 101 11.09 -0.07 0.57
C PHE A 101 10.80 0.29 -0.89
N GLN A 102 10.94 -0.66 -1.80
CA GLN A 102 10.59 -0.50 -3.21
C GLN A 102 9.21 -1.10 -3.50
N ILE A 103 8.43 -0.43 -4.34
CA ILE A 103 7.15 -0.97 -4.80
C ILE A 103 7.41 -2.24 -5.62
N SER A 104 6.89 -3.36 -5.14
CA SER A 104 6.89 -4.64 -5.86
C SER A 104 5.67 -4.77 -6.76
N LYS A 105 4.54 -4.17 -6.35
CA LYS A 105 3.28 -4.27 -7.10
C LYS A 105 2.27 -3.21 -6.70
N LEU A 106 1.58 -2.66 -7.69
CA LEU A 106 0.43 -1.78 -7.51
C LEU A 106 -0.84 -2.42 -8.11
N LEU A 107 -1.96 -2.30 -7.40
CA LEU A 107 -3.25 -2.89 -7.75
C LEU A 107 -4.36 -1.85 -7.60
N VAL A 108 -5.19 -1.67 -8.62
CA VAL A 108 -6.50 -1.01 -8.42
C VAL A 108 -7.50 -2.08 -8.00
N LEU A 109 -8.09 -1.96 -6.82
CA LEU A 109 -8.92 -2.99 -6.18
C LEU A 109 -10.38 -2.91 -6.63
N ASN A 110 -10.93 -1.70 -6.64
CA ASN A 110 -12.31 -1.46 -7.05
C ASN A 110 -12.42 -0.13 -7.77
N TYR A 111 -12.82 -0.14 -9.04
CA TYR A 111 -12.98 1.06 -9.85
C TYR A 111 -14.39 1.07 -10.46
N ALA A 112 -15.29 1.83 -9.84
CA ALA A 112 -16.73 1.80 -10.17
C ALA A 112 -17.12 2.71 -11.36
N ALA A 113 -16.20 3.57 -11.85
CA ALA A 113 -16.54 4.55 -12.87
C ALA A 113 -16.57 3.94 -14.28
N THR A 114 -17.51 4.42 -15.11
CA THR A 114 -17.65 3.97 -16.51
C THR A 114 -16.54 4.49 -17.43
N HIS A 115 -15.88 5.57 -17.04
CA HIS A 115 -14.78 6.20 -17.77
C HIS A 115 -13.49 6.19 -16.93
N GLY A 116 -12.33 6.10 -17.58
CA GLY A 116 -11.03 6.06 -16.90
C GLY A 116 -10.54 4.68 -16.49
N ASN A 117 -11.25 3.61 -16.90
CA ASN A 117 -10.90 2.22 -16.59
C ASN A 117 -9.48 1.82 -17.04
N ALA A 118 -8.85 2.55 -17.95
CA ALA A 118 -7.48 2.28 -18.37
C ALA A 118 -6.46 2.36 -17.20
N VAL A 119 -6.78 3.07 -16.11
CA VAL A 119 -5.96 3.10 -14.88
C VAL A 119 -5.83 1.72 -14.23
N THR A 120 -6.76 0.80 -14.47
CA THR A 120 -6.72 -0.59 -13.96
C THR A 120 -5.75 -1.49 -14.76
N GLY A 121 -5.17 -0.97 -15.85
CA GLY A 121 -4.35 -1.74 -16.78
C GLY A 121 -3.04 -2.21 -16.15
N ARG A 122 -2.87 -3.54 -16.01
CA ARG A 122 -1.69 -4.16 -15.39
C ARG A 122 -0.34 -3.66 -15.93
N LYS A 123 -0.23 -3.45 -17.26
CA LYS A 123 1.02 -2.97 -17.89
C LYS A 123 1.37 -1.53 -17.50
N TRP A 124 0.36 -0.70 -17.26
CA TRP A 124 0.59 0.66 -16.82
C TRP A 124 0.87 0.70 -15.32
N LEU A 125 0.12 -0.07 -14.51
CA LEU A 125 0.37 -0.21 -13.07
C LEU A 125 1.77 -0.76 -12.76
N SER A 126 2.33 -1.65 -13.60
CA SER A 126 3.69 -2.16 -13.39
C SER A 126 4.78 -1.10 -13.56
N LYS A 127 4.46 0.09 -14.13
CA LYS A 127 5.42 1.20 -14.21
C LYS A 127 5.77 1.78 -12.85
N PHE A 128 4.94 1.54 -11.84
CA PHE A 128 5.21 1.95 -10.46
C PHE A 128 6.24 1.07 -9.76
N ASN A 129 6.59 -0.09 -10.32
CA ASN A 129 7.54 -0.99 -9.69
C ASN A 129 8.93 -0.36 -9.58
N GLY A 130 9.57 -0.52 -8.42
CA GLY A 130 10.90 0.02 -8.13
C GLY A 130 10.91 1.46 -7.59
N PHE A 131 9.82 2.22 -7.70
CA PHE A 131 9.72 3.50 -6.98
C PHE A 131 9.74 3.25 -5.47
N SER A 132 10.23 4.22 -4.72
CA SER A 132 10.53 4.09 -3.29
C SER A 132 10.37 5.45 -2.60
N PRO A 133 10.47 5.55 -1.27
CA PRO A 133 10.57 6.85 -0.61
C PRO A 133 11.59 7.77 -1.30
N ASP A 134 12.73 7.24 -1.72
CA ASP A 134 13.85 7.99 -2.31
C ASP A 134 13.71 8.23 -3.83
N SER A 135 12.68 7.66 -4.44
CA SER A 135 12.30 7.88 -5.82
C SER A 135 10.78 7.98 -5.90
N ILE A 136 10.25 9.19 -5.77
CA ILE A 136 8.81 9.43 -5.79
C ILE A 136 8.34 9.52 -7.25
N PRO A 137 7.25 8.82 -7.64
CA PRO A 137 6.71 8.91 -8.99
C PRO A 137 6.02 10.26 -9.26
N GLU A 138 6.16 10.77 -10.48
CA GLU A 138 5.48 11.98 -10.96
C GLU A 138 4.68 11.65 -12.24
N TYR A 139 3.44 12.14 -12.32
CA TYR A 139 2.59 11.86 -13.48
C TYR A 139 3.08 12.63 -14.71
N GLY A 140 3.22 11.93 -15.84
CA GLY A 140 3.85 12.47 -17.05
C GLY A 140 5.38 12.54 -16.97
N ARG A 141 6.00 12.19 -15.83
CA ARG A 141 7.45 12.15 -15.64
C ARG A 141 7.85 10.93 -14.80
N GLY A 142 8.18 9.83 -15.48
CA GLY A 142 8.47 8.54 -14.84
C GLY A 142 7.26 7.63 -14.79
N ILE A 143 6.04 8.19 -14.67
CA ILE A 143 4.79 7.48 -14.95
C ILE A 143 4.14 8.05 -16.19
N ASP A 144 3.99 7.23 -17.23
CA ASP A 144 3.42 7.63 -18.51
C ASP A 144 1.98 8.13 -18.37
N ALA A 145 1.61 9.16 -19.15
CA ALA A 145 0.22 9.56 -19.26
C ALA A 145 -0.63 8.44 -19.88
N ILE A 146 -1.89 8.32 -19.44
CA ILE A 146 -2.83 7.31 -19.95
C ILE A 146 -3.94 7.99 -20.72
N SER A 147 -4.11 7.56 -21.99
CA SER A 147 -5.25 7.99 -22.80
C SER A 147 -6.57 7.54 -22.17
N GLY A 148 -7.54 8.46 -22.10
CA GLY A 148 -8.88 8.19 -21.56
C GLY A 148 -8.96 8.00 -20.04
N ALA A 149 -7.85 8.13 -19.32
CA ALA A 149 -7.79 7.99 -17.86
C ALA A 149 -6.85 9.01 -17.19
N THR A 150 -6.65 10.18 -17.80
CA THR A 150 -5.70 11.19 -17.32
C THR A 150 -5.93 11.61 -15.88
N ILE A 151 -7.19 11.92 -15.52
CA ILE A 151 -7.52 12.37 -14.15
C ILE A 151 -7.26 11.27 -13.13
N SER A 152 -7.74 10.05 -13.38
CA SER A 152 -7.56 8.92 -12.48
C SER A 152 -6.11 8.45 -12.40
N GLY A 153 -5.37 8.54 -13.52
CA GLY A 153 -3.94 8.24 -13.56
C GLY A 153 -3.13 9.24 -12.74
N ASN A 154 -3.43 10.53 -12.85
CA ASN A 154 -2.81 11.56 -12.01
C ASN A 154 -3.16 11.34 -10.53
N GLY A 155 -4.44 11.17 -10.20
CA GLY A 155 -4.88 10.98 -8.81
C GLY A 155 -4.30 9.72 -8.15
N LEU A 156 -4.13 8.62 -8.90
CA LEU A 156 -3.41 7.46 -8.38
C LEU A 156 -1.93 7.77 -8.14
N THR A 157 -1.27 8.46 -9.08
CA THR A 157 0.15 8.79 -8.95
C THR A 157 0.40 9.69 -7.73
N GLU A 158 -0.44 10.71 -7.52
CA GLU A 158 -0.39 11.59 -6.35
C GLU A 158 -0.62 10.82 -5.05
N SER A 159 -1.60 9.91 -5.01
CA SER A 159 -1.85 9.10 -3.81
C SER A 159 -0.70 8.15 -3.50
N VAL A 160 -0.12 7.49 -4.52
CA VAL A 160 1.06 6.63 -4.35
C VAL A 160 2.26 7.43 -3.84
N ALA A 161 2.49 8.64 -4.39
CA ALA A 161 3.54 9.53 -3.89
C ALA A 161 3.33 9.92 -2.42
N GLY A 162 2.09 10.23 -2.03
CA GLY A 162 1.71 10.46 -0.63
C GLY A 162 2.00 9.26 0.27
N SER A 163 1.62 8.06 -0.17
CA SER A 163 1.90 6.81 0.56
C SER A 163 3.40 6.54 0.71
N LEU A 164 4.22 6.78 -0.31
CA LEU A 164 5.68 6.63 -0.21
C LEU A 164 6.32 7.67 0.73
N ASN A 165 5.79 8.89 0.77
CA ASN A 165 6.21 9.89 1.76
C ASN A 165 5.82 9.48 3.19
N MET A 166 4.63 8.89 3.37
CA MET A 166 4.24 8.31 4.67
C MET A 166 5.17 7.15 5.05
N LEU A 167 5.50 6.28 4.10
CA LEU A 167 6.44 5.18 4.31
C LEU A 167 7.82 5.68 4.78
N ARG A 168 8.30 6.81 4.24
CA ARG A 168 9.52 7.49 4.72
C ARG A 168 9.39 7.83 6.20
N LYS A 169 8.31 8.50 6.60
CA LYS A 169 8.08 8.89 8.00
C LYS A 169 8.04 7.66 8.91
N LEU A 170 7.28 6.63 8.54
CA LEU A 170 7.21 5.39 9.30
C LEU A 170 8.59 4.73 9.46
N LYS A 171 9.41 4.73 8.40
CA LYS A 171 10.80 4.24 8.43
C LYS A 171 11.69 5.08 9.36
N ASP A 172 11.64 6.40 9.26
CA ASP A 172 12.48 7.32 10.03
C ASP A 172 12.17 7.25 11.53
N HIS A 173 10.91 6.99 11.89
CA HIS A 173 10.47 6.73 13.26
C HIS A 173 10.69 5.28 13.74
N ASN A 174 11.31 4.41 12.92
CA ASN A 174 11.56 2.99 13.21
C ASN A 174 10.29 2.17 13.50
N LEU A 175 9.19 2.46 12.80
CA LEU A 175 7.87 1.85 13.00
C LEU A 175 7.61 0.63 12.11
N LEU A 176 8.58 0.29 11.26
CA LEU A 176 8.50 -0.77 10.27
C LEU A 176 9.55 -1.87 10.54
N LYS A 177 9.74 -2.26 11.80
CA LYS A 177 10.72 -3.28 12.22
C LYS A 177 10.05 -4.50 12.81
#